data_AF-A0A2H9MJK0-F1
#
_entry.id   AF-A0A2H9MJK0-F1
#
_cell.length_a   1.000
_cell.length_b   1.000
_cell.length_c   1.000
_cell.angle_alpha   90.00
_cell.angle_beta   90.00
_cell.angle_gamma   90.00
#
_symmetry.space_group_name_H-M   'P 1'
#
loop_
_entity.id
_entity.type
_entity.pdbx_description
1 polymer ?
#
loop_
_entity_poly.entity_id
_entity_poly.type
_entity_poly.pdbx_seq_one_letter_code
_entity_poly.pdbx_strand_id
1 'polypeptide(L)'
;MGMEYRLKKNTNLKKYEIIVDEISVDIYVPFFSKLVVPLEDLKSMSTSIEGMRVVNPEVLLILKQQAEFERRDSIKGQKDRADILNVLINSSVELKKYLNLVRKYRLTDYPKRLREIVKTARKEFEYLGIRNPRRIKILKEELMKKLREL
;
A
#
# COMPACT_ATOMS: atom_id res chain seq x y z
N MET A 1 15.62 -4.83 34.29
CA MET A 1 16.29 -3.86 33.41
C MET A 1 15.29 -3.48 32.34
N GLY A 2 14.73 -2.28 32.35
CA GLY A 2 13.76 -1.86 31.32
C GLY A 2 14.51 -1.55 30.02
N MET A 3 14.08 -2.12 28.89
CA MET A 3 14.60 -1.70 27.59
C MET A 3 14.11 -0.27 27.32
N GLU A 4 15.04 0.68 27.29
CA GLU A 4 14.74 2.07 26.97
C GLU A 4 14.64 2.23 25.45
N TYR A 5 13.43 2.09 24.92
CA TYR A 5 13.21 2.27 23.51
C TYR A 5 13.08 3.76 23.17
N ARG A 6 13.98 4.27 22.32
CA ARG A 6 13.99 5.68 21.90
C ARG A 6 12.86 5.96 20.92
N LEU A 7 11.71 6.35 21.43
CA LEU A 7 10.58 6.82 20.64
C LEU A 7 10.91 8.17 19.98
N LYS A 8 10.84 8.24 18.65
CA LYS A 8 11.04 9.45 17.87
C LYS A 8 9.74 9.88 17.21
N LYS A 9 9.34 11.13 17.40
CA LYS A 9 8.18 11.71 16.71
C LYS A 9 8.60 12.27 15.35
N ASN A 10 8.02 11.78 14.27
CA ASN A 10 8.22 12.30 12.91
C ASN A 10 7.04 13.21 12.54
N THR A 11 7.24 14.53 12.67
CA THR A 11 6.20 15.54 12.40
C THR A 11 5.86 15.71 10.93
N ASN A 12 6.78 15.36 10.02
CA ASN A 12 6.57 15.45 8.58
C ASN A 12 5.72 14.29 8.09
N LEU A 13 6.06 13.06 8.50
CA LEU A 13 5.33 11.84 8.13
C LEU A 13 4.15 11.53 9.07
N LYS A 14 3.92 12.37 10.09
CA LYS A 14 2.81 12.23 11.05
C LYS A 14 2.75 10.83 11.69
N LYS A 15 3.90 10.30 12.08
CA LYS A 15 4.04 9.00 12.75
C LYS A 15 5.08 9.06 13.85
N TYR A 16 5.09 8.05 14.72
CA TYR A 16 6.19 7.79 15.62
C TYR A 16 7.04 6.65 15.06
N GLU A 17 8.32 6.64 15.41
CA GLU A 17 9.31 5.69 14.94
C GLU A 17 10.09 5.19 16.15
N ILE A 18 10.37 3.90 16.20
CA ILE A 18 11.20 3.28 17.23
C ILE A 18 12.11 2.25 16.58
N ILE A 19 13.35 2.15 17.04
CA ILE A 19 14.31 1.15 16.57
C ILE A 19 14.52 0.17 17.73
N VAL A 20 14.23 -1.11 17.48
CA VAL A 20 14.40 -2.21 18.43
C VAL A 20 15.22 -3.28 17.74
N ASP A 21 16.43 -3.57 18.24
CA ASP A 21 17.29 -4.62 17.67
C ASP A 21 17.43 -4.50 16.13
N GLU A 22 17.74 -3.29 15.66
CA GLU A 22 17.83 -2.91 14.23
C GLU A 22 16.50 -2.93 13.45
N ILE A 23 15.39 -3.34 14.08
CA ILE A 23 14.04 -3.31 13.49
C ILE A 23 13.44 -1.92 13.66
N SER A 24 13.15 -1.28 12.54
CA SER A 24 12.39 -0.03 12.51
C SER A 24 10.89 -0.32 12.61
N VAL A 25 10.24 0.18 13.66
CA VAL A 25 8.79 0.08 13.86
C VAL A 25 8.16 1.46 13.71
N ASP A 26 7.22 1.56 12.78
CA ASP A 26 6.41 2.75 12.55
C ASP A 26 5.09 2.63 13.33
N ILE A 27 4.77 3.66 14.12
CA ILE A 27 3.59 3.68 14.97
C ILE A 27 2.68 4.84 14.53
N TYR A 28 1.47 4.48 14.12
CA TYR A 28 0.42 5.44 13.73
C TYR A 28 -0.64 5.50 14.84
N VAL A 29 -0.97 6.71 15.29
CA VAL A 29 -1.89 6.93 16.41
C VAL A 29 -3.03 7.89 16.04
N PRO A 30 -4.21 7.78 16.68
CA PRO A 30 -5.32 8.69 16.46
C PRO A 30 -4.92 10.16 16.67
N PHE A 31 -5.61 11.07 15.98
CA PHE A 31 -5.45 12.54 16.03
C PHE A 31 -4.11 13.10 15.53
N PHE A 32 -3.02 12.35 15.60
CA PHE A 32 -1.71 12.78 15.07
C PHE A 32 -1.47 12.26 13.66
N SER A 33 -1.76 10.98 13.41
CA SER A 33 -1.48 10.34 12.13
C SER A 33 -2.50 10.70 11.07
N LYS A 34 -1.99 11.04 9.87
CA LYS A 34 -2.80 11.43 8.72
C LYS A 34 -2.88 10.28 7.73
N LEU A 35 -3.68 9.26 8.05
CA LEU A 35 -4.01 8.19 7.12
C LEU A 35 -5.29 8.54 6.37
N VAL A 36 -5.33 8.15 5.09
CA VAL A 36 -6.50 8.35 4.23
C VAL A 36 -7.70 7.52 4.69
N VAL A 37 -7.44 6.41 5.40
CA VAL A 37 -8.43 5.60 6.10
C VAL A 37 -8.26 5.81 7.60
N PRO A 38 -9.33 6.16 8.35
CA PRO A 38 -9.27 6.30 9.80
C PRO A 38 -8.78 5.02 10.50
N LEU A 39 -8.00 5.16 11.58
CA LEU A 39 -7.43 4.02 12.31
C LEU A 39 -8.52 3.11 12.91
N GLU A 40 -9.65 3.68 13.29
CA GLU A 40 -10.83 2.98 13.80
C GLU A 40 -11.39 2.03 12.74
N ASP A 41 -11.45 2.51 11.49
CA ASP A 41 -11.90 1.72 10.35
C ASP A 41 -10.84 0.66 9.97
N LEU A 42 -9.55 0.97 10.07
CA LEU A 42 -8.48 -0.01 9.82
C LEU A 42 -8.57 -1.24 10.75
N LYS A 43 -8.95 -1.03 12.02
CA LYS A 43 -9.13 -2.13 12.98
C LYS A 43 -10.26 -3.07 12.57
N SER A 44 -11.38 -2.55 12.06
CA SER A 44 -12.52 -3.37 11.62
C SER A 44 -12.27 -4.04 10.27
N MET A 45 -11.38 -3.49 9.45
CA MET A 45 -10.97 -4.05 8.15
C MET A 45 -9.65 -4.82 8.25
N SER A 46 -9.55 -5.70 9.24
CA SER A 46 -8.38 -6.53 9.48
C SER A 46 -8.74 -8.01 9.56
N THR A 47 -7.76 -8.85 9.26
CA THR A 47 -7.82 -10.31 9.37
C THR A 47 -6.62 -10.82 10.18
N SER A 48 -6.65 -12.09 10.56
CA SER A 48 -5.55 -12.74 11.26
C SER A 48 -4.83 -13.70 10.31
N ILE A 49 -3.52 -13.51 10.13
CA ILE A 49 -2.65 -14.41 9.38
C ILE A 49 -1.56 -14.88 10.34
N GLU A 50 -1.47 -16.18 10.60
CA GLU A 50 -0.44 -16.77 11.49
C GLU A 50 -0.33 -16.08 12.87
N GLY A 51 -1.49 -15.70 13.44
CA GLY A 51 -1.58 -15.01 14.74
C GLY A 51 -1.29 -13.51 14.68
N MET A 52 -0.92 -12.95 13.53
CA MET A 52 -0.74 -11.53 13.32
C MET A 52 -2.02 -10.88 12.76
N ARG A 53 -2.46 -9.80 13.39
CA ARG A 53 -3.55 -8.97 12.84
C ARG A 53 -3.01 -8.06 11.75
N VAL A 54 -3.51 -8.22 10.54
CA VAL A 54 -3.11 -7.46 9.35
C VAL A 54 -4.33 -6.83 8.69
N VAL A 55 -4.16 -5.69 8.03
CA VAL A 55 -5.25 -5.06 7.27
C VAL A 55 -5.61 -5.89 6.02
N ASN A 56 -6.86 -5.81 5.60
CA ASN A 56 -7.31 -6.48 4.38
C ASN A 56 -6.57 -5.93 3.14
N PRO A 57 -6.36 -6.75 2.09
CA PRO A 57 -5.59 -6.35 0.92
C PRO A 57 -6.08 -5.06 0.22
N GLU A 58 -7.39 -4.82 0.18
CA GLU A 58 -7.96 -3.62 -0.47
C GLU A 58 -7.60 -2.35 0.28
N VAL A 59 -7.60 -2.42 1.61
CA VAL A 59 -7.23 -1.31 2.47
C VAL A 59 -5.72 -1.09 2.41
N LEU A 60 -4.94 -2.18 2.43
CA LEU A 60 -3.50 -2.12 2.23
C LEU A 60 -3.14 -1.44 0.90
N LEU A 61 -3.86 -1.77 -0.17
CA LEU A 61 -3.69 -1.16 -1.49
C LEU A 61 -3.93 0.36 -1.44
N ILE A 62 -5.01 0.80 -0.78
CA ILE A 62 -5.31 2.24 -0.59
C ILE A 62 -4.19 2.92 0.19
N LEU A 63 -3.71 2.34 1.29
CA LEU A 63 -2.63 2.92 2.10
C LEU A 63 -1.31 3.00 1.30
N LYS A 64 -1.01 2.00 0.46
CA LYS A 64 0.14 2.03 -0.45
C LYS A 64 0.00 3.12 -1.52
N GLN A 65 -1.20 3.32 -2.06
CA GLN A 65 -1.46 4.43 -2.97
C GLN A 65 -1.27 5.78 -2.29
N GLN A 66 -1.72 5.97 -1.04
CA GLN A 66 -1.45 7.20 -0.30
C GLN A 66 0.06 7.48 -0.22
N ALA A 67 0.86 6.50 0.18
CA ALA A 67 2.32 6.65 0.26
C ALA A 67 2.94 6.97 -1.11
N GLU A 68 2.44 6.35 -2.18
CA GLU A 68 2.84 6.65 -3.56
C GLU A 68 2.51 8.09 -3.96
N PHE A 69 1.30 8.59 -3.66
CA PHE A 69 0.92 9.97 -3.93
C PHE A 69 1.83 10.98 -3.22
N GLU A 70 2.17 10.72 -1.95
CA GLU A 70 3.04 11.58 -1.15
C GLU A 70 4.50 11.59 -1.61
N ARG A 71 4.94 10.57 -2.36
CA ARG A 71 6.36 10.35 -2.70
C ARG A 71 6.62 10.11 -4.19
N ARG A 72 5.63 10.42 -5.04
CA ARG A 72 5.54 10.02 -6.46
C ARG A 72 6.84 10.16 -7.25
N ASP A 73 7.52 11.30 -7.07
CA ASP A 73 8.68 11.70 -7.87
C ASP A 73 10.02 11.27 -7.26
N SER A 74 10.01 10.28 -6.36
CA SER A 74 11.20 9.78 -5.68
C SER A 74 11.45 8.29 -5.91
N ILE A 75 12.67 7.83 -5.61
CA ILE A 75 13.01 6.39 -5.56
C ILE A 75 12.08 5.65 -4.59
N LYS A 76 11.63 6.30 -3.50
CA LYS A 76 10.65 5.73 -2.57
C LYS A 76 9.30 5.52 -3.24
N GLY A 77 8.82 6.49 -4.03
CA GLY A 77 7.60 6.36 -4.83
C GLY A 77 7.67 5.21 -5.85
N GLN A 78 8.85 4.94 -6.42
CA GLN A 78 9.05 3.76 -7.27
C GLN A 78 8.86 2.44 -6.49
N LYS A 79 9.40 2.35 -5.26
CA LYS A 79 9.18 1.19 -4.38
C LYS A 79 7.71 1.04 -4.01
N ASP A 80 7.02 2.14 -3.69
CA ASP A 80 5.59 2.12 -3.37
C ASP A 80 4.75 1.61 -4.58
N ARG A 81 5.11 1.97 -5.83
CA ARG A 81 4.48 1.39 -7.04
C ARG A 81 4.77 -0.10 -7.21
N ALA A 82 5.97 -0.56 -6.91
CA ALA A 82 6.29 -1.98 -6.95
C ALA A 82 5.48 -2.76 -5.90
N ASP A 83 5.33 -2.22 -4.70
CA ASP A 83 4.47 -2.81 -3.65
C ASP A 83 3.00 -2.85 -4.08
N ILE A 84 2.48 -1.80 -4.73
CA ILE A 84 1.13 -1.78 -5.31
C ILE A 84 0.95 -2.92 -6.32
N LEU A 85 1.90 -3.10 -7.24
CA LEU A 85 1.87 -4.21 -8.19
C LEU A 85 1.94 -5.56 -7.48
N ASN A 86 2.79 -5.69 -6.46
CA ASN A 86 2.92 -6.92 -5.70
C ASN A 86 1.60 -7.31 -5.02
N VAL A 87 0.91 -6.35 -4.40
CA VAL A 87 -0.42 -6.56 -3.80
C VAL A 87 -1.45 -6.97 -4.86
N LEU A 88 -1.44 -6.34 -6.03
CA LEU A 88 -2.34 -6.71 -7.13
C LEU A 88 -2.08 -8.10 -7.72
N ILE A 89 -0.83 -8.56 -7.72
CA ILE A 89 -0.41 -9.83 -8.33
C ILE A 89 -0.55 -10.99 -7.34
N ASN A 90 -0.13 -10.79 -6.09
CA ASN A 90 0.07 -11.88 -5.13
C ASN A 90 -0.98 -11.91 -4.00
N SER A 91 -1.83 -10.89 -3.87
CA SER A 91 -2.90 -10.88 -2.87
C SER A 91 -4.27 -11.03 -3.53
N SER A 92 -5.22 -11.59 -2.78
CA SER A 92 -6.63 -11.76 -3.19
C SER A 92 -7.41 -10.43 -3.11
N VAL A 93 -6.97 -9.40 -3.83
CA VAL A 93 -7.65 -8.10 -3.85
C VAL A 93 -8.98 -8.20 -4.58
N GLU A 94 -10.07 -7.96 -3.85
CA GLU A 94 -11.42 -7.84 -4.40
C GLU A 94 -11.67 -6.40 -4.85
N LEU A 95 -11.53 -6.16 -6.16
CA LEU A 95 -11.66 -4.83 -6.75
C LEU A 95 -13.00 -4.13 -6.47
N LYS A 96 -14.09 -4.88 -6.32
CA LYS A 96 -15.40 -4.33 -5.90
C LYS A 96 -15.34 -3.75 -4.49
N LYS A 97 -14.69 -4.44 -3.54
CA LYS A 97 -14.49 -3.95 -2.16
C LYS A 97 -13.57 -2.72 -2.16
N TYR A 98 -12.48 -2.76 -2.93
CA TYR A 98 -11.60 -1.61 -3.13
C TYR A 98 -12.38 -0.37 -3.64
N LEU A 99 -13.24 -0.51 -4.66
CA LEU A 99 -14.06 0.60 -5.14
C LEU A 99 -15.01 1.16 -4.09
N ASN A 100 -15.66 0.28 -3.32
CA ASN A 100 -16.56 0.70 -2.26
C ASN A 100 -15.82 1.54 -1.22
N LEU A 101 -14.59 1.15 -0.87
CA LEU A 101 -13.73 1.93 0.03
C LEU A 101 -13.30 3.26 -0.59
N VAL A 102 -12.86 3.24 -1.85
CA VAL A 102 -12.52 4.46 -2.61
C VAL A 102 -13.69 5.46 -2.61
N ARG A 103 -14.91 5.00 -2.85
CA ARG A 103 -16.12 5.83 -2.80
C ARG A 103 -16.41 6.33 -1.39
N LYS A 104 -16.37 5.43 -0.39
CA LYS A 104 -16.61 5.76 1.03
C LYS A 104 -15.71 6.90 1.50
N TYR A 105 -14.41 6.86 1.15
CA TYR A 105 -13.44 7.87 1.56
C TYR A 105 -13.18 8.97 0.50
N ARG A 106 -14.00 9.03 -0.56
CA ARG A 106 -13.96 10.07 -1.61
C ARG A 106 -12.60 10.17 -2.34
N LEU A 107 -11.98 9.04 -2.63
CA LEU A 107 -10.63 8.92 -3.21
C LEU A 107 -10.65 8.87 -4.74
N THR A 108 -11.25 9.87 -5.37
CA THR A 108 -11.63 9.85 -6.80
C THR A 108 -10.47 9.56 -7.77
N ASP A 109 -9.25 9.97 -7.45
CA ASP A 109 -8.09 9.77 -8.33
C ASP A 109 -7.43 8.38 -8.20
N TYR A 110 -7.77 7.62 -7.15
CA TYR A 110 -7.09 6.36 -6.84
C TYR A 110 -7.28 5.30 -7.94
N PRO A 111 -8.48 5.04 -8.48
CA PRO A 111 -8.66 4.07 -9.56
C PRO A 111 -7.89 4.46 -10.84
N LYS A 112 -7.94 5.76 -11.20
CA LYS A 112 -7.21 6.27 -12.37
C LYS A 112 -5.70 6.08 -12.19
N ARG A 113 -5.16 6.43 -11.02
CA ARG A 113 -3.75 6.27 -10.70
C ARG A 113 -3.33 4.79 -10.69
N LEU A 114 -4.16 3.91 -10.16
CA LEU A 114 -3.90 2.47 -10.14
C LEU A 114 -3.73 1.90 -11.56
N ARG A 115 -4.62 2.28 -12.50
CA ARG A 115 -4.52 1.92 -13.92
C ARG A 115 -3.23 2.46 -14.55
N GLU A 116 -2.85 3.69 -14.22
CA GLU A 116 -1.63 4.31 -14.72
C GLU A 116 -0.37 3.58 -14.26
N ILE A 117 -0.31 3.19 -12.97
CA ILE A 117 0.79 2.41 -12.40
C ILE A 117 0.95 1.09 -13.17
N VAL A 118 -0.13 0.31 -13.34
CA VAL A 118 -0.09 -0.96 -14.08
C VAL A 118 0.35 -0.76 -15.53
N LYS A 119 -0.21 0.24 -16.22
CA LYS A 119 0.10 0.53 -17.62
C LYS A 119 1.59 0.87 -17.81
N THR A 120 2.11 1.76 -16.98
CA THR A 120 3.45 2.35 -17.15
C THR A 120 4.57 1.53 -16.48
N ALA A 121 4.24 0.60 -15.58
CA ALA A 121 5.20 -0.20 -14.84
C ALA A 121 6.23 -0.89 -15.74
N ARG A 122 7.51 -0.68 -15.47
CA ARG A 122 8.62 -1.36 -16.16
C ARG A 122 9.66 -1.79 -15.14
N LYS A 123 10.30 -0.80 -14.51
CA LYS A 123 11.31 -1.01 -13.48
C LYS A 123 10.72 -1.68 -12.23
N GLU A 124 9.42 -1.50 -12.00
CA GLU A 124 8.70 -2.11 -10.90
C GLU A 124 8.63 -3.65 -11.06
N PHE A 125 8.43 -4.17 -12.28
CA PHE A 125 8.49 -5.61 -12.52
C PHE A 125 9.90 -6.18 -12.30
N GLU A 126 10.92 -5.44 -12.72
CA GLU A 126 12.32 -5.81 -12.48
C GLU A 126 12.64 -5.83 -10.97
N TYR A 127 12.16 -4.85 -10.21
CA TYR A 127 12.28 -4.81 -8.75
C TYR A 127 11.63 -6.03 -8.08
N LEU A 128 10.51 -6.50 -8.63
CA LEU A 128 9.83 -7.72 -8.19
C LEU A 128 10.48 -9.02 -8.70
N GLY A 129 11.64 -8.93 -9.38
CA GLY A 129 12.35 -10.09 -9.94
C GLY A 129 11.69 -10.69 -11.19
N ILE A 130 10.66 -10.05 -11.75
CA ILE A 130 9.95 -10.52 -12.94
C ILE A 130 10.60 -9.91 -14.18
N ARG A 131 11.53 -10.66 -14.79
CA ARG A 131 12.30 -10.19 -15.97
C ARG A 131 11.80 -10.71 -17.31
N ASN A 132 10.99 -11.77 -17.33
CA ASN A 132 10.50 -12.38 -18.56
C ASN A 132 9.48 -11.46 -19.26
N PRO A 133 9.75 -10.94 -20.48
CA PRO A 133 8.86 -9.99 -21.14
C PRO A 133 7.46 -10.54 -21.45
N ARG A 134 7.36 -11.84 -21.79
CA ARG A 134 6.06 -12.50 -22.05
C ARG A 134 5.22 -12.55 -20.78
N ARG A 135 5.83 -12.94 -19.65
CA ARG A 135 5.15 -12.96 -18.34
C ARG A 135 4.68 -11.57 -17.93
N ILE A 136 5.51 -10.53 -18.11
CA ILE A 136 5.13 -9.15 -17.83
C ILE A 136 3.92 -8.72 -18.66
N LYS A 137 3.93 -9.05 -19.96
CA LYS A 137 2.81 -8.73 -20.87
C LYS A 137 1.50 -9.36 -20.39
N ILE A 138 1.52 -10.67 -20.09
CA ILE A 138 0.35 -11.40 -19.60
C ILE A 138 -0.19 -10.79 -18.30
N LEU A 139 0.68 -10.57 -17.30
CA LEU A 139 0.28 -9.97 -16.03
C LEU A 139 -0.35 -8.59 -16.22
N LYS A 140 0.23 -7.74 -17.08
CA LYS A 140 -0.35 -6.45 -17.40
C LYS A 140 -1.72 -6.57 -18.05
N GLU A 141 -1.90 -7.47 -19.00
CA GLU A 141 -3.18 -7.68 -19.68
C GLU A 141 -4.27 -8.17 -18.72
N GLU A 142 -3.93 -9.12 -17.85
CA GLU A 142 -4.83 -9.63 -16.80
C GLU A 142 -5.23 -8.54 -15.81
N LEU A 143 -4.25 -7.82 -15.27
CA LEU A 143 -4.51 -6.70 -14.36
C LEU A 143 -5.34 -5.61 -15.05
N MET A 144 -5.00 -5.22 -16.27
CA MET A 144 -5.77 -4.21 -17.02
C MET A 144 -7.17 -4.70 -17.39
N LYS A 145 -7.40 -6.00 -17.57
CA LYS A 145 -8.76 -6.56 -17.73
C LYS A 145 -9.56 -6.39 -16.44
N LYS A 146 -8.99 -6.78 -15.30
CA LYS A 146 -9.63 -6.60 -13.99
C LYS A 146 -9.93 -5.13 -13.68
N LEU A 147 -8.99 -4.23 -13.99
CA LEU A 147 -9.13 -2.80 -13.74
C LEU A 147 -10.06 -2.05 -14.72
N ARG A 148 -10.49 -2.68 -15.83
CA ARG A 148 -11.48 -2.10 -16.76
C ARG A 148 -12.90 -2.13 -16.19
N GLU A 149 -13.14 -3.00 -15.22
CA GLU A 149 -14.41 -3.11 -14.49
C GLU A 149 -14.51 -2.07 -13.34
N LEU A 150 -13.50 -1.20 -13.20
CA LEU A 150 -13.44 -0.09 -12.23
C LEU A 150 -13.93 1.23 -12.81
#